data_AF-A0AAW0DBR6-F1
#
_entry.id   AF-A0AAW0DBR6-F1
#
_cell.length_a   1.000
_cell.length_b   1.000
_cell.length_c   1.000
_cell.angle_alpha   90.00
_cell.angle_beta   90.00
_cell.angle_gamma   90.00
#
_symmetry.space_group_name_H-M   'P 1'
#
loop_
_entity.id
_entity.type
_entity.pdbx_description
1 polymer ?
#
loop_
_entity_poly.entity_id
_entity_poly.type
_entity_poly.pdbx_seq_one_letter_code
_entity_poly.pdbx_strand_id
1 'polypeptide(L)'
;MQLGHVSSSSLKMYLRAMGGKHPVLFFLLFYGGILLNQTFVALRSWQLGYWAKQYDEHPADDVNVVFYLSIFIAFVAISSTALSAAFVYLVFGQLKASKVIHKDLIDSVLSAPLRWLDVTPTSRIIARVTNDCGAIDDSLANQFWPLSVLLVAMLV
;
A
#
# COMPACT_ATOMS: atom_id res chain seq x y z
N MET A 1 5.59 18.05 18.68
CA MET A 1 4.86 16.80 18.34
C MET A 1 4.77 15.96 19.61
N GLN A 2 3.61 15.84 20.24
CA GLN A 2 3.44 14.85 21.31
C GLN A 2 3.34 13.48 20.64
N LEU A 3 4.36 12.64 20.83
CA LEU A 3 4.37 11.24 20.40
C LEU A 3 3.36 10.48 21.27
N GLY A 4 2.09 10.49 20.87
CA GLY A 4 1.06 9.66 21.47
C GLY A 4 1.29 8.20 21.12
N HIS A 5 1.30 7.32 22.11
CA HIS A 5 1.37 5.88 21.88
C HIS A 5 0.05 5.41 21.26
N VAL A 6 0.09 4.98 19.99
CA VAL A 6 -1.08 4.41 19.32
C VAL A 6 -1.31 3.01 19.87
N SER A 7 -2.53 2.71 20.29
CA SER A 7 -2.86 1.38 20.78
C SER A 7 -2.72 0.35 19.64
N SER A 8 -2.02 -0.75 19.90
CA SER A 8 -1.93 -1.87 18.94
C SER A 8 -3.30 -2.42 18.56
N SER A 9 -4.30 -2.24 19.43
CA SER A 9 -5.70 -2.59 19.15
C SER A 9 -6.29 -1.77 17.99
N SER A 10 -6.07 -0.45 17.99
CA SER A 10 -6.54 0.46 16.93
C SER A 10 -5.90 0.12 15.57
N LEU A 11 -4.60 -0.19 15.56
CA LEU A 11 -3.92 -0.63 14.34
C LEU A 11 -4.47 -1.97 13.84
N LYS A 12 -4.64 -2.95 14.73
CA LYS A 12 -5.21 -4.26 14.38
C LYS A 12 -6.63 -4.14 13.83
N MET A 13 -7.44 -3.23 14.36
CA MET A 13 -8.79 -2.94 13.85
C MET A 13 -8.73 -2.49 12.39
N TYR A 14 -7.91 -1.49 12.08
CA TYR A 14 -7.75 -0.96 10.71
C TYR A 14 -7.23 -2.04 9.74
N LEU A 15 -6.15 -2.75 10.10
CA LEU A 15 -5.56 -3.80 9.26
C LEU A 15 -6.54 -4.96 9.00
N ARG A 16 -7.33 -5.35 10.00
CA ARG A 16 -8.37 -6.38 9.84
C ARG A 16 -9.51 -5.90 8.96
N ALA A 17 -9.94 -4.65 9.11
CA ALA A 17 -10.98 -4.06 8.25
C ALA A 17 -10.53 -4.02 6.78
N MET A 18 -9.24 -3.76 6.54
CA MET A 18 -8.62 -3.75 5.21
C MET A 18 -8.64 -5.15 4.55
N GLY A 19 -8.18 -6.18 5.26
CA GLY A 19 -8.13 -7.55 4.75
C GLY A 19 -9.46 -8.32 4.79
N GLY A 20 -10.44 -7.85 5.58
CA GLY A 20 -11.74 -8.50 5.78
C GLY A 20 -11.63 -9.93 6.32
N LYS A 21 -12.26 -10.90 5.62
CA LYS A 21 -12.35 -12.31 6.07
C LYS A 21 -10.99 -13.03 6.11
N HIS A 22 -10.06 -12.66 5.23
CA HIS A 22 -8.76 -13.32 5.10
C HIS A 22 -7.62 -12.28 5.16
N PRO A 23 -7.37 -11.66 6.32
CA PRO A 23 -6.40 -10.58 6.42
C PRO A 23 -4.97 -11.04 6.14
N VAL A 24 -4.60 -12.26 6.56
CA VAL A 24 -3.26 -12.80 6.31
C VAL A 24 -3.01 -12.98 4.81
N LEU A 25 -3.99 -13.55 4.08
CA LEU A 25 -3.87 -13.73 2.62
C LEU A 25 -3.77 -12.39 1.90
N PHE A 26 -4.56 -11.40 2.32
CA PHE A 26 -4.50 -10.04 1.75
C PHE A 26 -3.10 -9.44 1.86
N PHE A 27 -2.52 -9.42 3.07
CA PHE A 27 -1.19 -8.85 3.27
C PHE A 27 -0.09 -9.69 2.61
N LEU A 28 -0.23 -11.01 2.56
CA LEU A 28 0.71 -11.88 1.84
C LEU A 28 0.75 -11.53 0.35
N LEU A 29 -0.41 -11.42 -0.30
CA LEU A 29 -0.49 -11.06 -1.72
C LEU A 29 0.02 -9.64 -1.98
N PHE A 30 -0.34 -8.69 -1.11
CA PHE A 30 0.10 -7.31 -1.21
C PHE A 30 1.63 -7.17 -1.11
N TYR A 31 2.24 -7.69 -0.03
CA TYR A 31 3.69 -7.64 0.16
C TYR A 31 4.43 -8.52 -0.84
N GLY A 32 3.85 -9.65 -1.26
CA GLY A 32 4.39 -10.48 -2.34
C GLY A 32 4.47 -9.75 -3.68
N GLY A 33 3.47 -8.93 -4.02
CA GLY A 33 3.49 -8.09 -5.22
C GLY A 33 4.57 -7.02 -5.19
N ILE A 34 4.78 -6.37 -4.04
CA ILE A 34 5.86 -5.39 -3.86
C ILE A 34 7.23 -6.08 -3.92
N LEU A 35 7.39 -7.24 -3.27
CA LEU A 35 8.63 -8.01 -3.32
C LEU A 35 8.98 -8.40 -4.77
N LEU A 36 7.99 -8.88 -5.52
CA LEU A 36 8.17 -9.21 -6.94
C LEU A 36 8.62 -8.00 -7.74
N ASN A 37 7.98 -6.84 -7.56
CA ASN A 37 8.42 -5.59 -8.19
C ASN A 37 9.91 -5.30 -7.88
N GLN A 38 10.33 -5.40 -6.62
CA GLN A 38 11.70 -5.14 -6.19
C GLN A 38 12.71 -6.14 -6.77
N THR A 39 12.33 -7.41 -6.88
CA THR A 39 13.16 -8.41 -7.58
C THR A 39 13.37 -8.04 -9.04
N PHE A 40 12.32 -7.65 -9.76
CA PHE A 40 12.45 -7.22 -11.16
C PHE A 40 13.20 -5.89 -11.31
N VAL A 41 13.11 -4.99 -10.32
CA VAL A 41 13.95 -3.78 -10.22
C VAL A 41 15.44 -4.13 -10.10
N ALA A 42 15.78 -5.12 -9.28
CA ALA A 42 17.15 -5.60 -9.16
C ALA A 42 17.63 -6.29 -10.46
N LEU A 43 16.80 -7.14 -11.05
CA LEU A 43 17.12 -7.85 -12.30
C LEU A 43 17.36 -6.89 -13.47
N ARG A 44 16.56 -5.83 -13.64
CA ARG A 44 16.81 -4.85 -14.70
C ARG A 44 18.13 -4.10 -14.49
N SER A 45 18.52 -3.83 -13.24
CA SER A 45 19.79 -3.17 -12.93
C SER A 45 20.98 -4.08 -13.23
N TRP A 46 20.88 -5.35 -12.83
CA TRP A 46 21.88 -6.36 -13.18
C TRP A 46 21.99 -6.57 -14.70
N GLN A 47 20.85 -6.67 -15.40
CA GLN A 47 20.79 -6.84 -16.85
C GLN A 47 21.45 -5.68 -17.60
N LEU A 48 21.29 -4.45 -17.12
CA LEU A 48 21.94 -3.28 -17.71
C LEU A 48 23.47 -3.38 -17.59
N GLY A 49 23.98 -3.86 -16.46
CA GLY A 49 25.41 -4.14 -16.28
C GLY A 49 25.90 -5.28 -17.18
N TYR A 50 25.10 -6.35 -17.32
CA TYR A 50 25.41 -7.44 -18.24
C TYR A 50 25.46 -6.97 -19.70
N TRP A 51 24.49 -6.16 -20.12
CA TRP A 51 24.45 -5.57 -21.45
C TRP A 51 25.65 -4.65 -21.70
N ALA A 52 26.00 -3.79 -20.72
CA ALA A 52 27.18 -2.94 -20.83
C ALA A 52 28.47 -3.74 -21.05
N LYS A 53 28.65 -4.86 -20.34
CA LYS A 53 29.83 -5.74 -20.49
C LYS A 53 29.98 -6.32 -21.91
N GLN A 54 28.90 -6.46 -22.67
CA GLN A 54 28.98 -6.98 -24.04
C GLN A 54 29.76 -6.06 -24.97
N TYR A 55 29.76 -4.75 -24.70
CA TYR A 55 30.54 -3.77 -25.46
C TYR A 55 32.03 -3.80 -25.12
N ASP A 56 32.44 -4.41 -24.00
CA ASP A 56 33.84 -4.60 -23.66
C ASP A 56 34.44 -5.84 -24.37
N GLU A 57 33.61 -6.86 -24.61
CA GLU A 57 34.03 -8.16 -25.16
C GLU A 57 33.87 -8.24 -26.69
N HIS A 58 32.97 -7.46 -27.28
CA HIS A 58 32.66 -7.49 -28.71
C HIS A 58 32.73 -6.09 -29.33
N PRO A 59 33.09 -5.97 -30.63
CA PRO A 59 32.91 -4.73 -31.37
C PRO A 59 31.46 -4.24 -31.27
N ALA A 60 31.27 -2.92 -31.19
CA ALA A 60 29.95 -2.32 -30.99
C ALA A 60 28.91 -2.73 -32.07
N ASP A 61 29.38 -2.98 -33.29
CA ASP A 61 28.53 -3.39 -34.42
C ASP A 61 27.99 -4.83 -34.30
N ASP A 62 28.63 -5.69 -33.51
CA ASP A 62 28.22 -7.09 -33.30
C ASP A 62 27.20 -7.24 -32.17
N VAL A 63 27.02 -6.22 -31.31
CA VAL A 63 26.10 -6.28 -30.18
C VAL A 63 24.66 -6.02 -30.65
N ASN A 64 23.79 -7.03 -30.52
CA ASN A 64 22.38 -6.89 -30.88
C ASN A 64 21.61 -6.03 -29.87
N VAL A 65 21.55 -4.72 -30.13
CA VAL A 65 20.84 -3.72 -29.32
C VAL A 65 19.36 -4.07 -29.14
N VAL A 66 18.69 -4.52 -30.21
CA VAL A 66 17.25 -4.81 -30.17
C VAL A 66 16.93 -5.94 -29.19
N PHE A 67 17.77 -6.97 -29.16
CA PHE A 67 17.63 -8.09 -28.22
C PHE A 67 17.73 -7.62 -26.76
N TYR A 68 18.81 -6.92 -26.40
CA TYR A 68 19.00 -6.45 -25.01
C TYR A 68 17.97 -5.42 -24.58
N LEU A 69 17.60 -4.51 -25.48
CA LEU A 69 16.56 -3.51 -25.24
C LEU A 69 15.19 -4.17 -25.03
N SER A 70 14.85 -5.21 -25.79
CA SER A 70 13.58 -5.92 -25.63
C SER A 70 13.44 -6.58 -24.26
N ILE A 71 14.52 -7.19 -23.74
CA ILE A 71 14.57 -7.77 -22.40
C ILE A 71 14.41 -6.69 -21.34
N PHE A 72 15.11 -5.57 -21.50
CA PHE A 72 14.99 -4.44 -20.58
C PHE A 72 13.56 -3.90 -20.51
N ILE A 73 12.92 -3.69 -21.67
CA ILE A 73 11.52 -3.24 -21.76
C ILE A 73 10.60 -4.25 -21.08
N ALA A 74 10.82 -5.56 -21.26
CA ALA A 74 10.02 -6.60 -20.61
C ALA A 74 10.13 -6.52 -19.07
N PHE A 75 11.33 -6.36 -18.51
CA PHE A 75 11.50 -6.21 -17.06
C PHE A 75 10.87 -4.91 -16.52
N VAL A 76 10.98 -3.80 -17.26
CA VAL A 76 10.32 -2.54 -16.91
C VAL A 76 8.80 -2.71 -16.93
N ALA A 77 8.23 -3.36 -17.95
CA ALA A 77 6.81 -3.62 -18.04
C ALA A 77 6.32 -4.49 -16.86
N ILE A 78 6.97 -5.61 -16.59
CA ILE A 78 6.59 -6.52 -15.49
C ILE A 78 6.65 -5.81 -14.14
N SER A 79 7.78 -5.14 -13.85
CA SER A 79 7.92 -4.42 -12.58
C SER A 79 6.87 -3.30 -12.44
N SER A 80 6.61 -2.53 -13.50
CA SER A 80 5.63 -1.44 -13.46
C SER A 80 4.21 -1.97 -13.25
N THR A 81 3.81 -3.01 -14.00
CA THR A 81 2.49 -3.63 -13.85
C THR A 81 2.31 -4.23 -12.45
N ALA A 82 3.34 -4.90 -11.90
CA ALA A 82 3.28 -5.45 -10.55
C ALA A 82 3.07 -4.35 -9.49
N LEU A 83 3.79 -3.23 -9.61
CA LEU A 83 3.64 -2.10 -8.68
C LEU A 83 2.26 -1.46 -8.77
N SER A 84 1.77 -1.20 -9.98
CA SER A 84 0.44 -0.65 -10.20
C SER A 84 -0.66 -1.58 -9.68
N ALA A 85 -0.53 -2.89 -9.90
CA ALA A 85 -1.47 -3.88 -9.38
C ALA A 85 -1.47 -3.89 -7.85
N ALA A 86 -0.30 -3.85 -7.20
CA ALA A 86 -0.19 -3.79 -5.75
C ALA A 86 -0.80 -2.49 -5.17
N PHE A 87 -0.59 -1.35 -5.85
CA PHE A 87 -1.19 -0.08 -5.46
C PHE A 87 -2.72 -0.12 -5.53
N VAL A 88 -3.27 -0.56 -6.67
CA VAL A 88 -4.72 -0.68 -6.86
C VAL A 88 -5.31 -1.66 -5.83
N TYR A 89 -4.63 -2.78 -5.58
CA TYR A 89 -5.04 -3.76 -4.59
C TYR A 89 -5.11 -3.17 -3.17
N LEU A 90 -4.11 -2.37 -2.80
CA LEU A 90 -4.11 -1.64 -1.52
C LEU A 90 -5.28 -0.66 -1.42
N VAL A 91 -5.51 0.14 -2.46
CA VAL A 91 -6.61 1.12 -2.49
C VAL A 91 -7.97 0.44 -2.26
N PHE A 92 -8.21 -0.72 -2.89
CA PHE A 92 -9.42 -1.50 -2.62
C PHE A 92 -9.52 -1.95 -1.15
N GLY A 93 -8.40 -2.35 -0.55
CA GLY A 93 -8.34 -2.65 0.87
C GLY A 93 -8.67 -1.44 1.76
N GLN A 94 -8.09 -0.28 1.46
CA GLN A 94 -8.32 0.96 2.22
C GLN A 94 -9.77 1.43 2.12
N LEU A 95 -10.36 1.41 0.91
CA LEU A 95 -11.77 1.72 0.70
C LEU A 95 -12.69 0.77 1.47
N LYS A 96 -12.33 -0.50 1.57
CA LYS A 96 -13.07 -1.46 2.37
C LYS A 96 -12.96 -1.16 3.86
N ALA A 97 -11.75 -0.85 4.34
CA ALA A 97 -11.53 -0.47 5.74
C ALA A 97 -12.34 0.77 6.13
N SER A 98 -12.32 1.80 5.29
CA SER A 98 -13.10 3.02 5.42
C SER A 98 -14.60 2.71 5.58
N LYS A 99 -15.17 1.92 4.65
CA LYS A 99 -16.58 1.52 4.69
C LYS A 99 -16.96 0.79 5.98
N VAL A 100 -16.12 -0.13 6.44
CA VAL A 100 -16.37 -0.89 7.67
C VAL A 100 -16.33 0.04 8.88
N ILE A 101 -15.27 0.84 9.03
CA ILE A 101 -15.10 1.72 10.19
C ILE A 101 -16.19 2.79 10.23
N HIS A 102 -16.52 3.39 9.09
CA HIS A 102 -17.59 4.38 8.99
C HIS A 102 -18.95 3.77 9.35
N LYS A 103 -19.25 2.58 8.83
CA LYS A 103 -20.48 1.86 9.16
C LYS A 103 -20.56 1.55 10.66
N ASP A 104 -19.51 0.98 11.23
CA ASP A 104 -19.46 0.62 12.65
C ASP A 104 -19.62 1.86 13.55
N LEU A 105 -19.04 3.00 13.14
CA LEU A 105 -19.20 4.27 13.85
C LEU A 105 -20.66 4.75 13.83
N ILE A 106 -21.30 4.77 12.65
CA ILE A 106 -22.69 5.21 12.51
C ILE A 106 -23.64 4.27 13.26
N ASP A 107 -23.46 2.96 13.11
CA ASP A 107 -24.27 1.96 13.82
C ASP A 107 -24.13 2.13 15.35
N SER A 108 -22.92 2.42 15.85
CA SER A 108 -22.68 2.70 17.27
C SER A 108 -23.33 3.99 17.75
N VAL A 109 -23.36 5.05 16.94
CA VAL A 109 -23.99 6.33 17.30
C VAL A 109 -25.51 6.20 17.32
N LEU A 110 -26.09 5.52 16.32
CA LEU A 110 -27.54 5.33 16.22
C LEU A 110 -28.09 4.35 17.26
N SER A 111 -27.26 3.41 17.73
CA SER A 111 -27.63 2.45 18.78
C SER A 111 -27.37 2.98 20.20
N ALA A 112 -26.79 4.17 20.35
CA ALA A 112 -26.51 4.76 21.65
C ALA A 112 -27.82 5.19 22.35
N PRO A 113 -27.90 5.09 23.70
CA PRO A 113 -29.08 5.57 24.42
C PRO A 113 -29.23 7.09 24.26
N LEU A 114 -30.47 7.60 24.22
CA LEU A 114 -30.75 9.04 24.09
C LEU A 114 -30.01 9.89 25.13
N ARG A 115 -29.88 9.38 26.35
CA ARG A 115 -29.08 10.02 27.42
C ARG A 115 -27.63 10.29 27.01
N TRP A 116 -27.00 9.39 26.23
CA TRP A 116 -25.64 9.60 25.74
C TRP A 116 -25.58 10.71 24.69
N LEU A 117 -26.61 10.80 23.83
CA LEU A 117 -26.74 11.85 22.82
C LEU A 117 -26.98 13.23 23.44
N ASP A 118 -27.70 13.30 24.57
CA ASP A 118 -27.94 14.57 25.27
C ASP A 118 -26.71 15.09 26.02
N VAL A 119 -25.87 14.19 26.54
CA VAL A 119 -24.65 14.56 27.29
C VAL A 119 -23.46 14.84 26.35
N THR A 120 -23.41 14.16 25.21
CA THR A 120 -22.29 14.30 24.26
C THR A 120 -22.57 15.46 23.32
N PRO A 121 -21.70 16.49 23.24
CA PRO A 121 -21.92 17.62 22.34
C PRO A 121 -22.06 17.16 20.89
N THR A 122 -23.11 17.59 20.19
CA THR A 122 -23.34 17.26 18.77
C THR A 122 -22.13 17.60 17.90
N SER A 123 -21.44 18.72 18.21
CA SER A 123 -20.22 19.12 17.52
C SER A 123 -19.10 18.07 17.61
N ARG A 124 -19.00 17.33 18.72
CA ARG A 124 -18.03 16.25 18.88
C ARG A 124 -18.38 15.06 18.01
N ILE A 125 -19.66 14.69 17.93
CA ILE A 125 -20.13 13.59 17.09
C ILE A 125 -19.84 13.89 15.62
N ILE A 126 -20.17 15.12 15.18
CA ILE A 126 -19.87 15.59 13.82
C ILE A 126 -18.37 15.53 13.55
N ALA A 127 -17.53 16.06 14.45
CA ALA A 127 -16.08 16.04 14.26
C ALA A 127 -15.50 14.62 14.14
N ARG A 128 -16.04 13.62 14.86
CA ARG A 128 -15.62 12.22 14.70
C ARG A 128 -16.01 11.67 13.33
N VAL A 129 -17.24 11.90 12.90
CA VAL A 129 -17.74 11.38 11.61
C VAL A 129 -17.07 12.06 10.42
N THR A 130 -16.71 13.34 10.53
CA THR A 130 -16.07 14.10 9.44
C THR A 130 -14.55 14.06 9.53
N ASN A 131 -13.97 14.63 10.58
CA ASN A 131 -12.54 14.91 10.64
C ASN A 131 -11.74 13.64 10.91
N ASP A 132 -12.20 12.79 11.83
CA ASP A 132 -11.45 11.57 12.16
C ASP A 132 -11.58 10.51 11.06
N CYS A 133 -12.78 10.29 10.52
CA CYS A 133 -12.95 9.43 9.34
C CYS A 133 -12.13 9.97 8.15
N GLY A 134 -12.17 11.27 7.89
CA GLY A 134 -11.35 11.91 6.85
C GLY A 134 -9.84 11.70 7.08
N ALA A 135 -9.37 11.76 8.32
CA ALA A 135 -7.98 11.47 8.64
C ALA A 135 -7.59 10.01 8.35
N ILE A 136 -8.51 9.06 8.54
CA ILE A 136 -8.32 7.64 8.19
C ILE A 136 -8.30 7.45 6.67
N ASP A 137 -9.20 8.13 5.97
CA ASP A 137 -9.40 7.99 4.52
C ASP A 137 -8.31 8.68 3.70
N ASP A 138 -7.78 9.80 4.19
CA ASP A 138 -6.76 10.59 3.49
C ASP A 138 -5.37 10.40 4.10
N SER A 139 -5.16 10.89 5.32
CA SER A 139 -3.81 10.98 5.91
C SER A 139 -3.19 9.61 6.15
N LEU A 140 -3.94 8.71 6.80
CA LEU A 140 -3.47 7.35 7.08
C LEU A 140 -3.31 6.54 5.79
N ALA A 141 -4.28 6.63 4.88
CA ALA A 141 -4.24 5.91 3.61
C ALA A 141 -3.03 6.31 2.76
N ASN A 142 -2.77 7.63 2.64
CA ASN A 142 -1.65 8.16 1.86
C ASN A 142 -0.29 7.80 2.46
N GLN A 143 -0.18 7.70 3.78
CA GLN A 143 1.07 7.29 4.43
C GLN A 143 1.35 5.79 4.31
N PHE A 144 0.31 4.97 4.13
CA PHE A 144 0.47 3.50 4.14
C PHE A 144 1.31 2.97 2.98
N TRP A 145 1.12 3.51 1.77
CA TRP A 145 1.84 3.10 0.57
C TRP A 145 3.37 3.31 0.67
N PRO A 146 3.88 4.54 0.88
CA PRO A 146 5.33 4.78 0.94
C PRO A 146 5.98 4.01 2.09
N LEU A 147 5.30 3.85 3.23
CA LEU A 147 5.80 3.05 4.35
C LEU A 147 5.93 1.56 3.98
N SER A 148 4.94 1.01 3.27
CA SER A 148 4.95 -0.39 2.84
C SER A 148 6.05 -0.67 1.83
N VAL A 149 6.24 0.23 0.85
CA VAL A 149 7.32 0.13 -0.14
C VAL A 149 8.69 0.23 0.54
N LEU A 150 8.87 1.19 1.44
CA LEU A 150 10.12 1.37 2.18
C LEU A 150 10.46 0.17 3.05
N LEU A 151 9.46 -0.42 3.73
CA LEU A 151 9.67 -1.62 4.55
C LEU A 151 10.23 -2.78 3.71
N VAL A 152 9.67 -3.03 2.53
CA VAL A 152 10.17 -4.10 1.64
C VAL A 152 11.53 -3.72 1.06
N ALA A 153 11.74 -2.46 0.69
CA ALA A 153 13.01 -1.98 0.16
C ALA A 153 14.17 -2.10 1.15
N MET A 154 13.92 -2.04 2.46
CA MET A 154 14.96 -2.26 3.48
C MET A 154 15.32 -3.74 3.68
N LEU A 155 14.54 -4.67 3.13
CA LEU A 155 14.76 -6.12 3.24
C LEU A 155 15.50 -6.72 2.04
N VAL A 156 15.63 -5.96 0.95
CA VAL A 156 16.29 -6.34 -0.31
C VAL A 156 17.61 -5.61 -0.42
#